data_AF-A0A8T0L3L7-F1
#
_entry.id   AF-A0A8T0L3L7-F1
#
_cell.length_a   1.000
_cell.length_b   1.000
_cell.length_c   1.000
_cell.angle_alpha   90.00
_cell.angle_beta   90.00
_cell.angle_gamma   90.00
#
_symmetry.space_group_name_H-M   'P 1'
#
loop_
_entity.id
_entity.type
_entity.pdbx_description
1 polymer ?
#
loop_
_entity_poly.entity_id
_entity_poly.type
_entity_poly.pdbx_seq_one_letter_code
_entity_poly.pdbx_strand_id
1 'polypeptide(L)'
;MAVSPVRYRSTLACSFCCLFFLALCSPLTAATDFAGSACLGVSPSQFAGSLTQVITAIKQLASILSRFSMPFADFRLATAVADCLDLFDISSDVLSWALSASQNPKGKHNSTGNLSSDLRTWLSAVLSHPQTCMDGFEGTNGIVKSLVSAGIGEVVSLVEQLLAQVVPVNDEFEASQEQFPSWIKPRERKLLQSIGVTPDIVVALDGSGNYARIMDAVLAAPDYSMKRFVIYIKKGVYFENVEIKKKKWNIMMIGDGMGATVISGNRSFIDGWTTFRSSTFAVSGRGFIARDVSFQNTAGPEKHQAVALRSDSDLSVFYRCGIFEGWLEWNGDFALDTLYYAEYLNTGAGAGVANRVKWTGYHAFNDSSQVSNFTVAQFIEGNLWLPSTGVTYTAAFKA
;
A
#
# COMPACT_ATOMS: atom_id res chain seq x y z
N MET A 1 -28.13 -69.37 -37.11
CA MET A 1 -29.25 -69.04 -36.20
C MET A 1 -29.78 -67.69 -36.65
N ALA A 2 -30.71 -67.62 -37.61
CA ALA A 2 -32.18 -67.72 -37.43
C ALA A 2 -32.73 -66.39 -36.86
N VAL A 3 -33.64 -65.60 -37.46
CA VAL A 3 -34.59 -65.71 -38.59
C VAL A 3 -34.98 -64.26 -39.03
N SER A 4 -35.29 -64.02 -40.32
CA SER A 4 -35.97 -62.82 -40.89
C SER A 4 -37.46 -62.71 -40.39
N PRO A 5 -38.42 -61.81 -40.78
CA PRO A 5 -38.56 -61.07 -42.06
C PRO A 5 -39.25 -59.66 -42.08
N VAL A 6 -39.05 -58.96 -43.21
CA VAL A 6 -40.00 -58.22 -44.10
C VAL A 6 -41.27 -57.56 -43.53
N ARG A 7 -41.51 -56.26 -43.82
CA ARG A 7 -42.66 -55.74 -44.63
C ARG A 7 -42.68 -54.20 -44.83
N TYR A 8 -43.40 -53.82 -45.89
CA TYR A 8 -43.49 -52.57 -46.65
C TYR A 8 -44.77 -51.74 -46.33
N ARG A 9 -44.82 -50.49 -46.83
CA ARG A 9 -45.98 -49.55 -47.03
C ARG A 9 -46.45 -48.78 -45.78
N SER A 10 -46.98 -47.55 -45.82
CA SER A 10 -47.46 -46.64 -46.89
C SER A 10 -47.65 -45.21 -46.32
N THR A 11 -47.68 -44.25 -47.24
CA THR A 11 -48.12 -42.84 -47.18
C THR A 11 -49.35 -42.51 -46.32
N LEU A 12 -49.30 -41.38 -45.61
CA LEU A 12 -50.46 -40.50 -45.36
C LEU A 12 -50.02 -39.03 -45.39
N ALA A 13 -50.74 -38.24 -46.20
CA ALA A 13 -50.63 -36.80 -46.32
C ALA A 13 -51.56 -36.10 -45.31
N CYS A 14 -51.19 -34.91 -44.83
CA CYS A 14 -52.18 -33.89 -44.46
C CYS A 14 -51.57 -32.46 -44.42
N SER A 15 -52.02 -31.65 -45.37
CA SER A 15 -52.29 -30.20 -45.40
C SER A 15 -51.48 -29.17 -44.60
N PHE A 16 -50.94 -28.21 -45.38
CA PHE A 16 -51.13 -26.75 -45.32
C PHE A 16 -51.19 -26.04 -43.95
N CYS A 17 -50.22 -25.14 -43.70
CA CYS A 17 -50.51 -23.70 -43.65
C CYS A 17 -49.22 -22.85 -43.72
N CYS A 18 -49.15 -21.95 -44.70
CA CYS A 18 -48.14 -20.89 -44.79
C CYS A 18 -48.39 -19.81 -43.74
N LEU A 19 -47.37 -19.41 -42.99
CA LEU A 19 -47.29 -18.06 -42.44
C LEU A 19 -45.83 -17.57 -42.52
N PHE A 20 -45.59 -16.70 -43.50
CA PHE A 20 -44.46 -15.79 -43.55
C PHE A 20 -44.59 -14.79 -42.40
N PHE A 21 -43.58 -14.71 -41.52
CA PHE A 21 -43.37 -13.53 -40.67
C PHE A 21 -41.95 -13.02 -40.86
N LEU A 22 -41.86 -11.82 -41.41
CA LEU A 22 -40.69 -10.97 -41.52
C LEU A 22 -40.18 -10.64 -40.11
N ALA A 23 -39.04 -11.22 -39.70
CA ALA A 23 -38.31 -10.76 -38.53
C ALA A 23 -37.32 -9.66 -38.96
N LEU A 24 -37.63 -8.43 -38.57
CA LEU A 24 -36.72 -7.28 -38.60
C LEU A 24 -35.43 -7.65 -37.86
N CYS A 25 -34.32 -7.59 -38.58
CA CYS A 25 -32.98 -7.75 -38.04
C CYS A 25 -32.61 -6.47 -37.27
N SER A 26 -32.99 -6.40 -35.99
CA SER A 26 -32.34 -5.48 -35.06
C SER A 26 -30.95 -6.05 -34.74
N PRO A 27 -29.87 -5.26 -34.75
CA PRO A 27 -28.58 -5.79 -34.31
C PRO A 27 -28.72 -6.11 -32.82
N LEU A 28 -28.74 -7.40 -32.52
CA LEU A 28 -28.56 -7.92 -31.19
C LEU A 28 -27.10 -7.60 -30.83
N THR A 29 -26.83 -6.37 -30.37
CA THR A 29 -25.65 -6.12 -29.55
C THR A 29 -25.82 -7.03 -28.35
N ALA A 30 -25.07 -8.13 -28.36
CA ALA A 30 -24.89 -8.96 -27.20
C ALA A 30 -24.33 -8.05 -26.10
N ALA A 31 -25.22 -7.53 -25.26
CA ALA A 31 -24.88 -7.05 -23.95
C ALA A 31 -24.40 -8.29 -23.20
N THR A 32 -23.09 -8.53 -23.27
CA THR A 32 -22.43 -9.36 -22.28
C THR A 32 -22.67 -8.66 -20.94
N ASP A 33 -23.64 -9.15 -20.17
CA ASP A 33 -23.83 -8.78 -18.78
C ASP A 33 -22.49 -9.00 -18.06
N PHE A 34 -21.76 -7.89 -17.93
CA PHE A 34 -20.46 -7.83 -17.29
C PHE A 34 -20.73 -7.90 -15.79
N ALA A 35 -20.65 -9.11 -15.23
CA ALA A 35 -20.73 -9.39 -13.80
C ALA A 35 -19.53 -8.82 -13.00
N GLY A 36 -19.21 -7.54 -13.23
CA GLY A 36 -18.10 -6.78 -12.65
C GLY A 36 -18.46 -5.35 -12.22
N SER A 37 -19.70 -4.88 -12.40
CA SER A 37 -20.10 -3.49 -12.11
C SER A 37 -20.54 -3.21 -10.67
N ALA A 38 -20.59 -4.21 -9.78
CA ALA A 38 -21.14 -4.01 -8.42
C ALA A 38 -20.32 -3.01 -7.56
N CYS A 39 -19.08 -2.74 -7.93
CA CYS A 39 -18.19 -1.82 -7.21
C CYS A 39 -18.08 -0.41 -7.82
N LEU A 40 -18.72 -0.15 -8.97
CA LEU A 40 -18.67 1.14 -9.65
C LEU A 40 -20.05 1.78 -9.66
N GLY A 41 -20.12 3.07 -9.28
CA GLY A 41 -21.33 3.90 -9.39
C GLY A 41 -21.61 4.38 -10.81
N VAL A 42 -20.74 4.04 -11.77
CA VAL A 42 -20.83 4.41 -13.19
C VAL A 42 -20.54 3.20 -14.09
N SER A 43 -20.73 3.35 -15.41
CA SER A 43 -20.36 2.28 -16.35
C SER A 43 -18.83 2.07 -16.39
N PRO A 44 -18.34 0.83 -16.59
CA PRO A 44 -16.90 0.57 -16.68
C PRO A 44 -16.18 1.38 -17.77
N SER A 45 -16.85 1.67 -18.89
CA SER A 45 -16.29 2.52 -19.95
C SER A 45 -16.14 3.98 -19.53
N GLN A 46 -17.13 4.52 -18.80
CA GLN A 46 -17.03 5.86 -18.21
C GLN A 46 -15.91 5.94 -17.19
N PHE A 47 -15.80 4.97 -16.29
CA PHE A 47 -14.72 4.87 -15.30
C PHE A 47 -13.34 4.80 -15.96
N ALA A 48 -13.19 3.96 -17.00
CA ALA A 48 -11.97 3.86 -17.81
C ALA A 48 -11.62 5.18 -18.51
N GLY A 49 -12.63 5.93 -18.98
CA GLY A 49 -12.46 7.27 -19.52
C GLY A 49 -11.91 8.26 -18.49
N SER A 50 -12.50 8.29 -17.28
CA SER A 50 -12.04 9.13 -16.18
C SER A 50 -10.61 8.77 -15.72
N LEU A 51 -10.28 7.48 -15.62
CA LEU A 51 -8.90 7.02 -15.38
C LEU A 51 -7.91 7.57 -16.42
N THR A 52 -8.26 7.47 -17.70
CA THR A 52 -7.40 7.93 -18.80
C THR A 52 -7.20 9.45 -18.75
N GLN A 53 -8.23 10.21 -18.35
CA GLN A 53 -8.14 11.65 -18.16
C GLN A 53 -7.13 12.01 -17.05
N VAL A 54 -7.22 11.35 -15.89
CA VAL A 54 -6.26 11.54 -14.78
C VAL A 54 -4.84 11.20 -15.22
N ILE A 55 -4.62 10.06 -15.87
CA ILE A 55 -3.30 9.64 -16.38
C ILE A 55 -2.72 10.71 -17.31
N THR A 56 -3.56 11.29 -18.17
CA THR A 56 -3.13 12.33 -19.13
C THR A 56 -2.71 13.60 -18.40
N ALA A 57 -3.50 14.07 -17.43
CA ALA A 57 -3.18 15.24 -16.62
C ALA A 57 -1.86 15.06 -15.85
N ILE A 58 -1.66 13.90 -15.22
CA ILE A 58 -0.42 13.57 -14.51
C ILE A 58 0.79 13.59 -15.46
N LYS A 59 0.67 12.99 -16.65
CA LYS A 59 1.75 12.98 -17.65
C LYS A 59 2.10 14.38 -18.17
N GLN A 60 1.11 15.23 -18.38
CA GLN A 60 1.33 16.62 -18.78
C GLN A 60 2.08 17.39 -17.68
N LEU A 61 1.67 17.23 -16.43
CA LEU A 61 2.32 17.85 -15.29
C LEU A 61 3.76 17.36 -15.09
N ALA A 62 3.99 16.05 -15.19
CA ALA A 62 5.33 15.46 -15.16
C ALA A 62 6.22 16.01 -16.29
N SER A 63 5.66 16.20 -17.50
CA SER A 63 6.38 16.81 -18.62
C SER A 63 6.80 18.26 -18.32
N ILE A 64 5.95 19.05 -17.67
CA ILE A 64 6.29 20.42 -17.23
C ILE A 64 7.44 20.37 -16.21
N LEU A 65 7.32 19.54 -15.17
CA LEU A 65 8.34 19.38 -14.12
C LEU A 65 9.69 18.90 -14.67
N SER A 66 9.68 18.00 -15.65
CA SER A 66 10.91 17.46 -16.24
C SER A 66 11.82 18.54 -16.85
N ARG A 67 11.26 19.66 -17.29
CA ARG A 67 12.03 20.82 -17.81
C ARG A 67 12.86 21.53 -16.75
N PHE A 68 12.54 21.30 -15.48
CA PHE A 68 13.25 21.83 -14.32
C PHE A 68 14.20 20.80 -13.69
N SER A 69 14.30 19.60 -14.26
CA SER A 69 15.30 18.60 -13.89
C SER A 69 16.66 19.05 -14.45
N MET A 70 17.29 20.02 -13.77
CA MET A 70 18.52 20.66 -14.23
C MET A 70 19.71 20.26 -13.34
N PRO A 71 20.86 19.84 -13.91
CA PRO A 71 22.02 19.39 -13.14
C PRO A 71 22.73 20.49 -12.34
N PHE A 72 22.41 21.77 -12.57
CA PHE A 72 22.95 22.93 -11.84
C PHE A 72 21.94 23.61 -10.92
N ALA A 73 20.75 23.02 -10.73
CA ALA A 73 19.78 23.54 -9.78
C ALA A 73 20.28 23.36 -8.33
N ASP A 74 19.77 24.19 -7.43
CA ASP A 74 19.90 23.99 -5.99
C ASP A 74 19.52 22.53 -5.63
N PHE A 75 20.31 21.89 -4.76
CA PHE A 75 20.14 20.47 -4.43
C PHE A 75 18.73 20.14 -3.94
N ARG A 76 18.13 21.03 -3.12
CA ARG A 76 16.79 20.83 -2.57
C ARG A 76 15.74 20.97 -3.68
N LEU A 77 15.90 21.96 -4.56
CA LEU A 77 15.02 22.10 -5.73
C LEU A 77 15.10 20.89 -6.67
N ALA A 78 16.30 20.41 -6.98
CA ALA A 78 16.49 19.23 -7.83
C ALA A 78 15.83 17.99 -7.21
N THR A 79 15.97 17.81 -5.90
CA THR A 79 15.35 16.72 -5.14
C THR A 79 13.82 16.81 -5.16
N ALA A 80 13.26 18.00 -4.93
CA ALA A 80 11.82 18.25 -4.97
C ALA A 80 11.20 17.91 -6.33
N VAL A 81 11.85 18.32 -7.42
CA VAL A 81 11.40 18.00 -8.79
C VAL A 81 11.47 16.48 -9.02
N ALA A 82 12.55 15.82 -8.60
CA ALA A 82 12.69 14.38 -8.74
C ALA A 82 11.61 13.62 -7.94
N ASP A 83 11.25 14.09 -6.75
CA ASP A 83 10.18 13.50 -5.93
C ASP A 83 8.83 13.54 -6.65
N CYS A 84 8.46 14.70 -7.18
CA CYS A 84 7.24 14.82 -7.96
C CYS A 84 7.21 13.89 -9.17
N LEU A 85 8.33 13.77 -9.89
CA LEU A 85 8.43 12.89 -11.05
C LEU A 85 8.28 11.41 -10.64
N ASP A 86 8.94 10.97 -9.57
CA ASP A 86 8.82 9.61 -9.06
C ASP A 86 7.37 9.32 -8.58
N LEU A 87 6.76 10.25 -7.83
CA LEU A 87 5.39 10.15 -7.35
C LEU A 87 4.36 10.07 -8.49
N PHE A 88 4.51 10.89 -9.53
CA PHE A 88 3.63 10.88 -10.70
C PHE A 88 3.82 9.65 -11.59
N ASP A 89 5.05 9.13 -11.67
CA ASP A 89 5.35 7.86 -12.34
C ASP A 89 4.76 6.66 -11.56
N ILE A 90 4.75 6.69 -10.22
CA ILE A 90 4.04 5.71 -9.40
C ILE A 90 2.52 5.82 -9.59
N SER A 91 1.96 7.04 -9.54
CA SER A 91 0.52 7.26 -9.77
C SER A 91 0.07 6.71 -11.12
N SER A 92 0.87 6.91 -12.16
CA SER A 92 0.55 6.42 -13.51
C SER A 92 0.48 4.89 -13.58
N ASP A 93 1.37 4.18 -12.88
CA ASP A 93 1.33 2.72 -12.79
C ASP A 93 0.10 2.25 -12.01
N VAL A 94 -0.19 2.87 -10.87
CA VAL A 94 -1.34 2.54 -10.02
C VAL A 94 -2.67 2.76 -10.77
N LEU A 95 -2.83 3.87 -11.49
CA LEU A 95 -3.99 4.13 -12.34
C LEU A 95 -4.09 3.12 -13.49
N SER A 96 -2.96 2.67 -14.04
CA SER A 96 -2.94 1.61 -15.06
C SER A 96 -3.37 0.26 -14.48
N TRP A 97 -3.04 -0.04 -13.22
CA TRP A 97 -3.56 -1.23 -12.52
C TRP A 97 -5.06 -1.13 -12.30
N ALA A 98 -5.57 0.03 -11.86
CA ALA A 98 -7.00 0.28 -11.71
C ALA A 98 -7.77 0.11 -13.03
N LEU A 99 -7.20 0.59 -14.13
CA LEU A 99 -7.76 0.40 -15.48
C LEU A 99 -7.79 -1.09 -15.86
N SER A 100 -6.68 -1.79 -15.69
CA SER A 100 -6.63 -3.23 -15.99
C SER A 100 -7.58 -4.05 -15.13
N ALA A 101 -7.69 -3.72 -13.84
CA ALA A 101 -8.53 -4.46 -12.89
C ALA A 101 -10.02 -4.20 -13.13
N SER A 102 -10.42 -2.96 -13.47
CA SER A 102 -11.80 -2.64 -13.80
C SER A 102 -12.28 -3.30 -15.10
N GLN A 103 -11.39 -3.47 -16.08
CA GLN A 103 -11.70 -4.16 -17.34
C GLN A 103 -11.68 -5.69 -17.22
N ASN A 104 -10.86 -6.24 -16.32
CA ASN A 104 -10.79 -7.67 -16.08
C ASN A 104 -10.84 -8.00 -14.58
N PRO A 105 -11.99 -7.88 -13.91
CA PRO A 105 -12.12 -8.05 -12.45
C PRO A 105 -11.63 -9.39 -11.93
N LYS A 106 -11.77 -10.47 -12.72
CA LYS A 106 -11.39 -11.85 -12.36
C LYS A 106 -9.97 -12.23 -12.80
N GLY A 107 -9.12 -11.24 -13.11
CA GLY A 107 -7.74 -11.48 -13.48
C GLY A 107 -7.01 -12.31 -12.42
N LYS A 108 -6.35 -13.40 -12.84
CA LYS A 108 -5.65 -14.37 -11.96
C LYS A 108 -4.63 -13.73 -11.00
N HIS A 109 -4.16 -12.52 -11.31
CA HIS A 109 -3.13 -11.80 -10.56
C HIS A 109 -3.63 -10.48 -9.99
N ASN A 110 -4.96 -10.26 -9.94
CA ASN A 110 -5.54 -9.05 -9.37
C ASN A 110 -5.53 -9.13 -7.84
N SER A 111 -4.64 -8.34 -7.25
CA SER A 111 -4.68 -7.82 -5.88
C SER A 111 -5.28 -8.74 -4.79
N THR A 112 -6.24 -8.25 -4.01
CA THR A 112 -6.80 -8.91 -2.81
C THR A 112 -7.97 -9.84 -3.12
N GLY A 113 -8.58 -9.68 -4.29
CA GLY A 113 -9.85 -10.33 -4.66
C GLY A 113 -11.08 -9.48 -4.32
N ASN A 114 -10.92 -8.35 -3.63
CA ASN A 114 -11.97 -7.34 -3.42
C ASN A 114 -11.68 -6.11 -4.29
N LEU A 115 -12.20 -6.10 -5.51
CA LEU A 115 -11.95 -5.05 -6.50
C LEU A 115 -12.32 -3.64 -5.98
N SER A 116 -13.39 -3.51 -5.19
CA SER A 116 -13.81 -2.21 -4.66
C SER A 116 -12.78 -1.66 -3.67
N SER A 117 -12.30 -2.51 -2.77
CA SER A 117 -11.26 -2.17 -1.80
C SER A 117 -9.94 -1.84 -2.50
N ASP A 118 -9.56 -2.65 -3.49
CA ASP A 118 -8.36 -2.43 -4.30
C ASP A 118 -8.39 -1.07 -5.02
N LEU A 119 -9.49 -0.78 -5.74
CA LEU A 119 -9.65 0.49 -6.47
C LEU A 119 -9.62 1.69 -5.52
N ARG A 120 -10.31 1.63 -4.38
CA ARG A 120 -10.28 2.74 -3.41
C ARG A 120 -8.89 2.94 -2.83
N THR A 121 -8.21 1.88 -2.41
CA THR A 121 -6.83 1.95 -1.88
C THR A 121 -5.88 2.58 -2.92
N TRP A 122 -5.93 2.12 -4.16
CA TRP A 122 -5.10 2.65 -5.24
C TRP A 122 -5.39 4.12 -5.56
N LEU A 123 -6.66 4.50 -5.68
CA LEU A 123 -7.04 5.88 -5.95
C LEU A 123 -6.74 6.82 -4.77
N SER A 124 -6.89 6.36 -3.54
CA SER A 124 -6.48 7.11 -2.34
C SER A 124 -4.96 7.31 -2.30
N ALA A 125 -4.17 6.31 -2.70
CA ALA A 125 -2.72 6.48 -2.83
C ALA A 125 -2.39 7.55 -3.89
N VAL A 126 -3.00 7.47 -5.08
CA VAL A 126 -2.83 8.47 -6.16
C VAL A 126 -3.23 9.88 -5.69
N LEU A 127 -4.25 10.02 -4.85
CA LEU A 127 -4.71 11.30 -4.31
C LEU A 127 -3.67 11.96 -3.38
N SER A 128 -2.88 11.16 -2.66
CA SER A 128 -1.86 11.67 -1.72
C SER A 128 -0.60 12.19 -2.41
N HIS A 129 -0.23 11.62 -3.56
CA HIS A 129 1.02 11.91 -4.25
C HIS A 129 1.21 13.38 -4.67
N PRO A 130 0.20 14.10 -5.23
CA PRO A 130 0.35 15.51 -5.57
C PRO A 130 0.63 16.40 -4.36
N GLN A 131 0.07 16.07 -3.19
CA GLN A 131 0.36 16.81 -1.96
C GLN A 131 1.80 16.58 -1.50
N THR A 132 2.26 15.31 -1.46
CA THR A 132 3.66 15.00 -1.13
C THR A 132 4.65 15.66 -2.09
N CYS A 133 4.31 15.75 -3.37
CA CYS A 133 5.07 16.52 -4.36
C CYS A 133 5.17 18.01 -3.97
N MET A 134 4.06 18.63 -3.56
CA MET A 134 4.04 20.05 -3.14
C MET A 134 4.81 20.31 -1.85
N ASP A 135 4.81 19.35 -0.92
CA ASP A 135 5.56 19.41 0.33
C ASP A 135 7.07 19.34 0.06
N GLY A 136 7.49 18.59 -0.98
CA GLY A 136 8.90 18.52 -1.41
C GLY A 136 9.51 19.87 -1.77
N PHE A 137 8.72 20.85 -2.18
CA PHE A 137 9.19 22.20 -2.51
C PHE A 137 9.37 23.12 -1.28
N GLU A 138 9.08 22.66 -0.06
CA GLU A 138 9.36 23.41 1.16
C GLU A 138 10.87 23.73 1.26
N GLY A 139 11.20 24.96 1.67
CA GLY A 139 12.59 25.43 1.73
C GLY A 139 13.25 25.72 0.37
N THR A 140 12.50 25.74 -0.73
CA THR A 140 12.96 26.24 -2.05
C THR A 140 12.52 27.69 -2.31
N ASN A 141 12.90 28.29 -3.44
CA ASN A 141 12.50 29.65 -3.83
C ASN A 141 11.00 29.77 -4.24
N GLY A 142 10.24 28.67 -4.29
CA GLY A 142 8.80 28.67 -4.55
C GLY A 142 8.37 28.90 -6.00
N ILE A 143 9.29 29.17 -6.94
CA ILE A 143 8.96 29.46 -8.34
C ILE A 143 8.31 28.25 -9.01
N VAL A 144 8.95 27.08 -8.93
CA VAL A 144 8.44 25.85 -9.53
C VAL A 144 7.13 25.41 -8.86
N LYS A 145 7.07 25.47 -7.51
CA LYS A 145 5.85 25.17 -6.73
C LYS A 145 4.66 26.00 -7.22
N SER A 146 4.85 27.30 -7.41
CA SER A 146 3.79 28.21 -7.88
C SER A 146 3.35 27.88 -9.31
N LEU A 147 4.30 27.54 -10.19
CA LEU A 147 4.01 27.17 -11.58
C LEU A 147 3.16 25.90 -11.69
N VAL A 148 3.40 24.90 -10.85
CA VAL A 148 2.73 23.59 -10.94
C VAL A 148 1.46 23.49 -10.08
N SER A 149 1.25 24.43 -9.16
CA SER A 149 0.14 24.42 -8.19
C SER A 149 -1.24 24.24 -8.84
N ALA A 150 -1.52 24.98 -9.92
CA ALA A 150 -2.81 24.88 -10.62
C ALA A 150 -3.03 23.50 -11.26
N GLY A 151 -2.00 22.96 -11.93
CA GLY A 151 -2.08 21.62 -12.53
C GLY A 151 -2.18 20.50 -11.48
N ILE A 152 -1.55 20.69 -10.32
CA ILE A 152 -1.72 19.79 -9.17
C ILE A 152 -3.14 19.83 -8.63
N GLY A 153 -3.72 21.02 -8.47
CA GLY A 153 -5.12 21.18 -8.06
C GLY A 153 -6.10 20.51 -9.02
N GLU A 154 -5.84 20.59 -10.33
CA GLU A 154 -6.63 19.87 -11.34
C GLU A 154 -6.52 18.34 -11.17
N VAL A 155 -5.30 17.80 -11.03
CA VAL A 155 -5.10 16.36 -10.80
C VAL A 155 -5.83 15.89 -9.54
N VAL A 156 -5.70 16.62 -8.43
CA VAL A 156 -6.40 16.30 -7.17
C VAL A 156 -7.91 16.23 -7.39
N SER A 157 -8.50 17.26 -8.01
CA SER A 157 -9.94 17.29 -8.28
C SER A 157 -10.40 16.13 -9.18
N LEU A 158 -9.63 15.79 -10.22
CA LEU A 158 -9.94 14.66 -11.11
C LEU A 158 -9.87 13.32 -10.36
N VAL A 159 -8.91 13.14 -9.45
CA VAL A 159 -8.78 11.92 -8.64
C VAL A 159 -9.91 11.82 -7.62
N GLU A 160 -10.32 12.91 -6.98
CA GLU A 160 -11.49 12.93 -6.08
C GLU A 160 -12.78 12.54 -6.80
N GLN A 161 -13.01 13.10 -8.00
CA GLN A 161 -14.14 12.73 -8.86
C GLN A 161 -14.09 11.25 -9.24
N LEU A 162 -12.91 10.72 -9.55
CA LEU A 162 -12.71 9.32 -9.89
C LEU A 162 -12.94 8.40 -8.67
N LEU A 163 -12.50 8.80 -7.48
CA LEU A 163 -12.74 8.07 -6.23
C LEU A 163 -14.23 8.01 -5.89
N ALA A 164 -14.98 9.08 -6.15
CA ALA A 164 -16.43 9.14 -5.96
C ALA A 164 -17.21 8.18 -6.89
N GLN A 165 -16.59 7.73 -7.98
CA GLN A 165 -17.18 6.71 -8.88
C GLN A 165 -17.04 5.28 -8.35
N VAL A 166 -16.24 5.04 -7.31
CA VAL A 166 -16.07 3.71 -6.70
C VAL A 166 -16.95 3.61 -5.46
N VAL A 167 -17.81 2.59 -5.43
CA VAL A 167 -18.75 2.35 -4.33
C VAL A 167 -17.96 2.19 -3.02
N PRO A 168 -18.33 2.93 -1.95
CA PRO A 168 -17.72 2.76 -0.64
C PRO A 168 -17.82 1.31 -0.17
N VAL A 169 -16.73 0.82 0.40
CA VAL A 169 -16.71 -0.52 0.98
C VAL A 169 -17.20 -0.42 2.41
N ASN A 170 -18.39 -0.97 2.69
CA ASN A 170 -18.84 -1.25 4.05
C ASN A 170 -18.17 -2.54 4.54
N ASP A 171 -16.83 -2.55 4.60
CA ASP A 171 -16.12 -3.64 5.25
C ASP A 171 -16.21 -3.35 6.76
N GLU A 172 -17.19 -3.98 7.42
CA GLU A 172 -17.06 -4.25 8.85
C GLU A 172 -15.77 -5.07 8.99
N PHE A 173 -14.70 -4.39 9.41
CA PHE A 173 -13.42 -5.04 9.65
C PHE A 173 -13.61 -5.97 10.85
N GLU A 174 -14.06 -7.20 10.60
CA GLU A 174 -14.09 -8.27 11.59
C GLU A 174 -12.64 -8.61 11.95
N ALA A 175 -12.07 -7.83 12.86
CA ALA A 175 -10.80 -8.11 13.50
C ALA A 175 -10.98 -9.33 14.41
N SER A 176 -11.03 -10.52 13.82
CA SER A 176 -10.88 -11.76 14.57
C SER A 176 -9.46 -11.83 15.11
N GLN A 177 -9.36 -11.91 16.43
CA GLN A 177 -8.09 -12.09 17.14
C GLN A 177 -7.37 -13.33 16.56
N GLU A 178 -6.09 -13.16 16.22
CA GLU A 178 -5.15 -14.18 15.70
C GLU A 178 -5.25 -14.60 14.21
N GLN A 179 -6.16 -14.05 13.41
CA GLN A 179 -6.27 -14.42 11.99
C GLN A 179 -5.59 -13.39 11.08
N PHE A 180 -4.63 -13.84 10.26
CA PHE A 180 -4.04 -12.99 9.21
C PHE A 180 -5.15 -12.45 8.28
N PRO A 181 -5.02 -11.21 7.76
CA PRO A 181 -5.93 -10.67 6.77
C PRO A 181 -6.17 -11.65 5.62
N SER A 182 -7.43 -11.74 5.17
CA SER A 182 -7.87 -12.68 4.14
C SER A 182 -7.05 -12.58 2.85
N TRP A 183 -6.60 -11.37 2.49
CA TRP A 183 -5.79 -11.10 1.32
C TRP A 183 -4.35 -11.64 1.40
N ILE A 184 -3.82 -11.88 2.62
CA ILE A 184 -2.51 -12.54 2.77
C ILE A 184 -2.70 -14.01 2.41
N LYS A 185 -2.06 -14.45 1.33
CA LYS A 185 -2.17 -15.82 0.82
C LYS A 185 -1.59 -16.85 1.83
N PRO A 186 -2.08 -18.11 1.81
CA PRO A 186 -1.65 -19.13 2.79
C PRO A 186 -0.14 -19.39 2.82
N ARG A 187 0.55 -19.32 1.67
CA ARG A 187 2.01 -19.51 1.59
C ARG A 187 2.75 -18.42 2.36
N GLU A 188 2.30 -17.18 2.24
CA GLU A 188 2.84 -15.99 2.89
C GLU A 188 2.61 -16.04 4.40
N ARG A 189 1.42 -16.46 4.84
CA ARG A 189 1.13 -16.71 6.27
C ARG A 189 2.11 -17.73 6.86
N LYS A 190 2.35 -18.84 6.14
CA LYS A 190 3.33 -19.86 6.54
C LYS A 190 4.75 -19.29 6.63
N LEU A 191 5.15 -18.46 5.66
CA LEU A 191 6.45 -17.79 5.70
C LEU A 191 6.57 -16.88 6.93
N LEU A 192 5.54 -16.07 7.23
CA LEU A 192 5.53 -15.17 8.38
C LEU A 192 5.63 -15.92 9.72
N GLN A 193 4.95 -17.07 9.85
CA GLN A 193 4.96 -17.89 11.06
C GLN A 193 6.16 -18.84 11.19
N SER A 194 6.84 -19.18 10.09
CA SER A 194 7.92 -20.17 10.10
C SER A 194 9.18 -19.69 10.82
N ILE A 195 9.78 -20.56 11.64
CA ILE A 195 11.04 -20.28 12.34
C ILE A 195 12.24 -20.29 11.37
N GLY A 196 12.14 -21.01 10.25
CA GLY A 196 13.17 -21.07 9.20
C GLY A 196 12.59 -20.83 7.81
N VAL A 197 13.11 -19.85 7.10
CA VAL A 197 12.81 -19.58 5.68
C VAL A 197 14.11 -19.74 4.89
N THR A 198 14.08 -20.52 3.81
CA THR A 198 15.23 -20.66 2.92
C THR A 198 15.45 -19.35 2.14
N PRO A 199 16.60 -18.67 2.30
CA PRO A 199 16.87 -17.45 1.56
C PRO A 199 17.30 -17.72 0.12
N ASP A 200 16.95 -16.81 -0.80
CA ASP A 200 17.56 -16.76 -2.14
C ASP A 200 18.91 -16.02 -2.09
N ILE A 201 19.03 -15.00 -1.23
CA ILE A 201 20.26 -14.23 -0.98
C ILE A 201 20.48 -14.02 0.52
N VAL A 202 21.74 -14.07 0.97
CA VAL A 202 22.18 -13.69 2.32
C VAL A 202 23.01 -12.41 2.29
N VAL A 203 22.69 -11.46 3.17
CA VAL A 203 23.47 -10.24 3.40
C VAL A 203 24.13 -10.34 4.77
N ALA A 204 25.45 -10.12 4.83
CA ALA A 204 26.20 -10.19 6.09
C ALA A 204 27.41 -9.23 6.09
N LEU A 205 27.52 -8.42 7.14
CA LEU A 205 28.62 -7.46 7.31
C LEU A 205 29.99 -8.14 7.48
N ASP A 206 30.00 -9.36 8.02
CA ASP A 206 31.22 -10.15 8.27
C ASP A 206 31.75 -10.89 7.03
N GLY A 207 31.12 -10.69 5.87
CA GLY A 207 31.49 -11.35 4.62
C GLY A 207 31.04 -12.82 4.49
N SER A 208 30.29 -13.35 5.46
CA SER A 208 29.77 -14.73 5.42
C SER A 208 28.50 -14.92 4.56
N GLY A 209 28.02 -13.84 3.92
CA GLY A 209 26.87 -13.82 3.02
C GLY A 209 27.27 -13.63 1.56
N ASN A 210 26.28 -13.54 0.67
CA ASN A 210 26.49 -13.23 -0.74
C ASN A 210 26.89 -11.76 -0.95
N TYR A 211 26.34 -10.84 -0.14
CA TYR A 211 26.61 -9.40 -0.21
C TYR A 211 26.87 -8.82 1.18
N ALA A 212 27.66 -7.75 1.24
CA ALA A 212 27.86 -6.96 2.46
C ALA A 212 26.80 -5.85 2.63
N ARG A 213 26.26 -5.35 1.52
CA ARG A 213 25.26 -4.27 1.48
C ARG A 213 23.88 -4.82 1.15
N ILE A 214 22.85 -4.19 1.70
CA ILE A 214 21.46 -4.59 1.46
C ILE A 214 21.05 -4.17 0.05
N MET A 215 21.49 -2.99 -0.40
CA MET A 215 21.12 -2.51 -1.73
C MET A 215 21.63 -3.41 -2.86
N ASP A 216 22.81 -4.02 -2.71
CA ASP A 216 23.35 -4.95 -3.71
C ASP A 216 22.47 -6.20 -3.86
N ALA A 217 21.95 -6.72 -2.74
CA ALA A 217 21.00 -7.83 -2.75
C ALA A 217 19.65 -7.43 -3.39
N VAL A 218 19.18 -6.20 -3.17
CA VAL A 218 17.98 -5.65 -3.82
C VAL A 218 18.17 -5.53 -5.33
N LEU A 219 19.34 -5.04 -5.78
CA LEU A 219 19.65 -4.90 -7.20
C LEU A 219 19.71 -6.26 -7.91
N ALA A 220 20.24 -7.29 -7.25
CA ALA A 220 20.32 -8.65 -7.76
C ALA A 220 18.96 -9.36 -7.89
N ALA A 221 17.93 -8.92 -7.14
CA ALA A 221 16.59 -9.48 -7.24
C ALA A 221 15.97 -9.22 -8.63
N PRO A 222 15.22 -10.15 -9.21
CA PRO A 222 14.59 -9.97 -10.51
C PRO A 222 13.47 -8.91 -10.49
N ASP A 223 13.36 -8.13 -11.58
CA ASP A 223 12.27 -7.17 -11.77
C ASP A 223 10.96 -7.89 -12.12
N TYR A 224 9.84 -7.34 -11.64
CA TYR A 224 8.46 -7.81 -11.88
C TYR A 224 8.22 -9.29 -11.57
N SER A 225 9.04 -9.88 -10.71
CA SER A 225 8.93 -11.29 -10.33
C SER A 225 7.63 -11.55 -9.57
N MET A 226 6.86 -12.51 -10.06
CA MET A 226 5.69 -13.06 -9.34
C MET A 226 6.09 -14.11 -8.28
N LYS A 227 7.35 -14.55 -8.29
CA LYS A 227 7.91 -15.41 -7.25
C LYS A 227 8.47 -14.54 -6.12
N ARG A 228 8.14 -14.90 -4.88
CA ARG A 228 8.76 -14.39 -3.65
C ARG A 228 10.28 -14.54 -3.73
N PHE A 229 11.00 -13.44 -3.54
CA PHE A 229 12.47 -13.41 -3.50
C PHE A 229 12.92 -13.06 -2.08
N VAL A 230 13.57 -13.99 -1.38
CA VAL A 230 13.90 -13.88 0.04
C VAL A 230 15.34 -13.41 0.23
N ILE A 231 15.50 -12.24 0.83
CA ILE A 231 16.77 -11.68 1.27
C ILE A 231 16.85 -11.87 2.79
N TYR A 232 17.77 -12.72 3.25
CA TYR A 232 18.07 -12.86 4.67
C TYR A 232 19.21 -11.93 5.04
N ILE A 233 19.00 -11.11 6.07
CA ILE A 233 19.92 -10.10 6.54
C ILE A 233 20.37 -10.53 7.93
N LYS A 234 21.65 -10.87 8.07
CA LYS A 234 22.21 -11.28 9.36
C LYS A 234 22.21 -10.11 10.34
N LYS A 235 22.38 -10.42 11.63
CA LYS A 235 22.51 -9.43 12.70
C LYS A 235 23.59 -8.40 12.37
N GLY A 236 23.31 -7.15 12.71
CA GLY A 236 24.18 -6.02 12.44
C GLY A 236 23.39 -4.72 12.34
N VAL A 237 24.15 -3.62 12.40
CA VAL A 237 23.64 -2.28 12.09
C VAL A 237 24.15 -1.91 10.71
N TYR A 238 23.24 -1.85 9.75
CA TYR A 238 23.51 -1.55 8.35
C TYR A 238 23.28 -0.05 8.13
N PHE A 239 24.36 0.72 8.07
CA PHE A 239 24.29 2.15 7.79
C PHE A 239 24.17 2.41 6.29
N GLU A 240 22.95 2.39 5.77
CA GLU A 240 22.63 2.49 4.34
C GLU A 240 21.21 3.05 4.15
N ASN A 241 21.03 3.94 3.17
CA ASN A 241 19.70 4.30 2.67
C ASN A 241 19.28 3.29 1.60
N VAL A 242 18.27 2.47 1.89
CA VAL A 242 17.80 1.40 1.01
C VAL A 242 16.52 1.84 0.30
N GLU A 243 16.49 1.73 -1.03
CA GLU A 243 15.32 2.08 -1.85
C GLU A 243 14.91 0.92 -2.77
N ILE A 244 13.81 0.26 -2.45
CA ILE A 244 13.21 -0.79 -3.28
C ILE A 244 12.21 -0.17 -4.25
N LYS A 245 12.66 0.13 -5.47
CA LYS A 245 11.85 0.81 -6.49
C LYS A 245 10.69 -0.06 -7.01
N LYS A 246 9.70 0.59 -7.65
CA LYS A 246 8.43 0.00 -8.11
C LYS A 246 8.52 -1.26 -8.99
N LYS A 247 9.66 -1.53 -9.61
CA LYS A 247 9.89 -2.75 -10.43
C LYS A 247 10.24 -3.98 -9.60
N LYS A 248 10.73 -3.83 -8.37
CA LYS A 248 11.21 -4.93 -7.52
C LYS A 248 10.05 -5.58 -6.74
N TRP A 249 9.26 -6.40 -7.42
CA TRP A 249 8.05 -7.02 -6.84
C TRP A 249 8.37 -8.22 -5.95
N ASN A 250 7.53 -8.44 -4.93
CA ASN A 250 7.52 -9.62 -4.05
C ASN A 250 8.86 -9.92 -3.35
N ILE A 251 9.67 -8.91 -3.08
CA ILE A 251 10.83 -9.06 -2.19
C ILE A 251 10.34 -9.33 -0.77
N MET A 252 11.01 -10.24 -0.06
CA MET A 252 10.88 -10.41 1.38
C MET A 252 12.24 -10.26 2.04
N MET A 253 12.31 -9.39 3.03
CA MET A 253 13.49 -9.22 3.88
C MET A 253 13.23 -9.87 5.24
N ILE A 254 14.16 -10.69 5.69
CA ILE A 254 14.11 -11.37 6.98
C ILE A 254 15.40 -11.07 7.73
N GLY A 255 15.29 -10.56 8.96
CA GLY A 255 16.42 -10.34 9.83
C GLY A 255 16.60 -11.44 10.87
N ASP A 256 17.71 -11.38 11.62
CA ASP A 256 17.96 -12.22 12.80
C ASP A 256 17.09 -11.86 14.02
N GLY A 257 16.29 -10.79 13.92
CA GLY A 257 15.46 -10.31 15.01
C GLY A 257 15.34 -8.79 14.97
N MET A 258 14.18 -8.28 15.41
CA MET A 258 13.88 -6.84 15.48
C MET A 258 14.94 -6.04 16.26
N GLY A 259 15.56 -6.63 17.29
CA GLY A 259 16.67 -6.00 18.04
C GLY A 259 18.07 -6.35 17.54
N ALA A 260 18.19 -7.25 16.56
CA ALA A 260 19.47 -7.79 16.10
C ALA A 260 19.86 -7.26 14.71
N THR A 261 18.88 -6.99 13.84
CA THR A 261 19.09 -6.52 12.48
C THR A 261 18.45 -5.15 12.31
N VAL A 262 19.29 -4.12 12.16
CA VAL A 262 18.85 -2.71 12.12
C VAL A 262 19.38 -2.05 10.86
N ILE A 263 18.48 -1.44 10.07
CA ILE A 263 18.83 -0.59 8.93
C ILE A 263 18.76 0.86 9.40
N SER A 264 19.88 1.58 9.30
CA SER A 264 20.05 2.91 9.86
C SER A 264 20.50 3.90 8.79
N GLY A 265 20.00 5.12 8.88
CA GLY A 265 20.45 6.27 8.10
C GLY A 265 20.33 7.55 8.92
N ASN A 266 20.69 8.68 8.35
CA ASN A 266 20.66 9.98 9.04
C ASN A 266 20.30 11.15 8.11
N ARG A 267 19.65 10.87 6.97
CA ARG A 267 19.21 11.95 6.06
C ARG A 267 18.10 12.73 6.73
N SER A 268 18.11 14.05 6.51
CA SER A 268 17.20 14.97 7.18
C SER A 268 16.88 16.19 6.34
N PHE A 269 15.81 16.90 6.72
CA PHE A 269 15.44 18.15 6.08
C PHE A 269 16.53 19.22 6.19
N ILE A 270 17.11 19.40 7.38
CA ILE A 270 18.18 20.38 7.61
C ILE A 270 19.38 20.12 6.69
N ASP A 271 19.71 18.86 6.42
CA ASP A 271 20.84 18.48 5.56
C ASP A 271 20.53 18.58 4.05
N GLY A 272 19.42 19.21 3.66
CA GLY A 272 19.08 19.49 2.26
C GLY A 272 18.07 18.52 1.65
N TRP A 273 17.74 17.42 2.31
CA TRP A 273 16.80 16.43 1.78
C TRP A 273 15.36 16.90 1.93
N THR A 274 14.48 16.41 1.05
CA THR A 274 13.03 16.50 1.27
C THR A 274 12.60 15.46 2.29
N THR A 275 11.42 15.63 2.90
CA THR A 275 10.82 14.60 3.76
C THR A 275 10.69 13.26 3.03
N PHE A 276 10.32 13.27 1.74
CA PHE A 276 10.17 12.06 0.93
C PHE A 276 11.49 11.30 0.73
N ARG A 277 12.62 12.00 0.55
CA ARG A 277 13.95 11.38 0.35
C ARG A 277 14.81 11.27 1.60
N SER A 278 14.37 11.79 2.74
CA SER A 278 15.05 11.59 4.01
C SER A 278 14.88 10.16 4.55
N SER A 279 14.01 9.35 3.94
CA SER A 279 13.76 7.94 4.28
C SER A 279 15.05 7.11 4.34
N THR A 280 15.28 6.45 5.47
CA THR A 280 16.32 5.42 5.61
C THR A 280 15.97 4.18 4.80
N PHE A 281 14.72 3.72 4.89
CA PHE A 281 14.20 2.62 4.08
C PHE A 281 12.96 3.08 3.32
N ALA A 282 12.98 2.96 2.00
CA ALA A 282 11.84 3.23 1.13
C ALA A 282 11.50 2.01 0.28
N VAL A 283 10.21 1.69 0.16
CA VAL A 283 9.74 0.59 -0.67
C VAL A 283 8.49 0.96 -1.46
N SER A 284 8.56 0.82 -2.78
CA SER A 284 7.44 1.03 -3.70
C SER A 284 7.11 -0.21 -4.54
N GLY A 285 7.94 -1.25 -4.48
CA GLY A 285 7.70 -2.52 -5.17
C GLY A 285 6.61 -3.34 -4.47
N ARG A 286 5.53 -3.68 -5.20
CA ARG A 286 4.34 -4.35 -4.63
C ARG A 286 4.66 -5.70 -3.96
N GLY A 287 3.86 -6.05 -2.95
CA GLY A 287 3.92 -7.35 -2.26
C GLY A 287 5.15 -7.51 -1.36
N PHE A 288 5.78 -6.40 -0.99
CA PHE A 288 6.94 -6.40 -0.10
C PHE A 288 6.60 -7.01 1.27
N ILE A 289 7.53 -7.77 1.84
CA ILE A 289 7.41 -8.23 3.23
C ILE A 289 8.71 -7.92 3.97
N ALA A 290 8.62 -7.29 5.12
CA ALA A 290 9.69 -7.23 6.10
C ALA A 290 9.32 -8.07 7.32
N ARG A 291 10.28 -8.85 7.82
CA ARG A 291 10.15 -9.61 9.05
C ARG A 291 11.42 -9.55 9.87
N ASP A 292 11.31 -9.35 11.18
CA ASP A 292 12.45 -9.42 12.11
C ASP A 292 13.58 -8.42 11.78
N VAL A 293 13.23 -7.28 11.21
CA VAL A 293 14.16 -6.20 10.84
C VAL A 293 13.61 -4.90 11.41
N SER A 294 14.51 -4.01 11.83
CA SER A 294 14.12 -2.66 12.24
C SER A 294 14.71 -1.58 11.37
N PHE A 295 14.01 -0.44 11.32
CA PHE A 295 14.36 0.74 10.55
C PHE A 295 14.49 1.92 11.51
N GLN A 296 15.54 2.72 11.37
CA GLN A 296 15.76 3.91 12.18
C GLN A 296 16.38 5.04 11.37
N ASN A 297 16.11 6.29 11.76
CA ASN A 297 16.81 7.46 11.26
C ASN A 297 17.42 8.21 12.45
N THR A 298 18.74 8.29 12.50
CA THR A 298 19.51 8.84 13.63
C THR A 298 19.89 10.30 13.45
N ALA A 299 19.15 11.05 12.63
CA ALA A 299 19.43 12.48 12.39
C ALA A 299 19.30 13.31 13.68
N GLY A 300 18.35 12.95 14.56
CA GLY A 300 18.05 13.71 15.78
C GLY A 300 16.99 14.81 15.56
N PRO A 301 16.32 15.27 16.62
CA PRO A 301 15.22 16.23 16.53
C PRO A 301 15.65 17.59 15.98
N GLU A 302 16.88 18.02 16.23
CA GLU A 302 17.46 19.28 15.72
C GLU A 302 17.59 19.31 14.20
N LYS A 303 17.44 18.16 13.55
CA LYS A 303 17.51 18.01 12.09
C LYS A 303 16.14 18.05 11.40
N HIS A 304 15.06 18.26 12.16
CA HIS A 304 13.67 18.26 11.69
C HIS A 304 13.28 16.95 10.99
N GLN A 305 12.57 17.02 9.86
CA GLN A 305 11.97 15.84 9.22
C GLN A 305 13.06 14.83 8.79
N ALA A 306 13.01 13.62 9.34
CA ALA A 306 13.99 12.56 9.11
C ALA A 306 13.30 11.20 9.13
N VAL A 307 12.90 10.68 7.95
CA VAL A 307 12.05 9.50 7.86
C VAL A 307 12.87 8.21 8.09
N ALA A 308 12.39 7.31 8.95
CA ALA A 308 12.98 5.97 9.13
C ALA A 308 12.48 4.99 8.06
N LEU A 309 11.17 4.92 7.87
CA LEU A 309 10.51 4.01 6.93
C LEU A 309 9.47 4.76 6.10
N ARG A 310 9.50 4.56 4.78
CA ARG A 310 8.45 4.96 3.84
C ARG A 310 7.99 3.74 3.03
N SER A 311 6.69 3.52 2.92
CA SER A 311 6.11 2.44 2.12
C SER A 311 5.04 2.99 1.18
N ASP A 312 5.32 2.95 -0.12
CA ASP A 312 4.35 3.13 -1.21
C ASP A 312 3.98 1.76 -1.82
N SER A 313 4.39 0.66 -1.19
CA SER A 313 4.15 -0.70 -1.69
C SER A 313 2.73 -1.15 -1.36
N ASP A 314 1.94 -1.33 -2.40
CA ASP A 314 0.69 -2.08 -2.32
C ASP A 314 0.93 -3.50 -1.77
N LEU A 315 0.01 -3.97 -0.93
CA LEU A 315 0.08 -5.29 -0.27
C LEU A 315 1.39 -5.54 0.50
N SER A 316 1.97 -4.49 1.10
CA SER A 316 3.15 -4.64 1.95
C SER A 316 2.79 -5.20 3.33
N VAL A 317 3.71 -5.97 3.92
CA VAL A 317 3.59 -6.51 5.29
C VAL A 317 4.85 -6.19 6.07
N PHE A 318 4.66 -5.64 7.27
CA PHE A 318 5.73 -5.46 8.26
C PHE A 318 5.35 -6.29 9.48
N TYR A 319 6.12 -7.34 9.77
CA TYR A 319 5.80 -8.29 10.84
C TYR A 319 6.98 -8.47 11.79
N ARG A 320 6.79 -8.16 13.08
CA ARG A 320 7.90 -8.10 14.06
C ARG A 320 9.03 -7.17 13.58
N CYS A 321 8.64 -6.01 13.06
CA CYS A 321 9.54 -4.95 12.64
C CYS A 321 9.51 -3.81 13.65
N GLY A 322 10.66 -3.21 13.90
CA GLY A 322 10.79 -2.05 14.78
C GLY A 322 10.91 -0.79 13.93
N ILE A 323 10.11 0.22 14.24
CA ILE A 323 10.34 1.58 13.76
C ILE A 323 10.79 2.34 15.00
N PHE A 324 12.10 2.54 15.12
CA PHE A 324 12.66 3.21 16.28
C PHE A 324 12.62 4.71 16.02
N GLU A 325 11.61 5.37 16.58
CA GLU A 325 11.54 6.75 17.10
C GLU A 325 10.07 6.98 17.50
N GLY A 326 9.79 7.31 18.77
CA GLY A 326 8.45 7.13 19.36
C GLY A 326 7.41 8.19 18.97
N TRP A 327 7.76 9.47 19.06
CA TRP A 327 6.85 10.60 18.80
C TRP A 327 7.69 11.81 18.34
N LEU A 328 7.13 12.67 17.46
CA LEU A 328 7.78 13.88 16.93
C LEU A 328 6.85 15.11 17.07
N GLU A 329 7.41 16.28 17.35
CA GLU A 329 6.65 17.53 17.47
C GLU A 329 5.91 17.89 16.16
N TRP A 330 4.69 18.41 16.28
CA TRP A 330 3.94 18.92 15.12
C TRP A 330 4.41 20.32 14.68
N ASN A 331 4.50 21.26 15.62
CA ASN A 331 4.97 22.63 15.37
C ASN A 331 5.55 23.24 16.67
N GLY A 332 6.86 23.12 16.87
CA GLY A 332 7.50 23.59 18.11
C GLY A 332 6.92 22.90 19.34
N ASP A 333 6.55 23.68 20.36
CA ASP A 333 5.92 23.20 21.59
C ASP A 333 4.38 23.05 21.49
N PHE A 334 3.80 23.26 20.31
CA PHE A 334 2.36 23.18 20.11
C PHE A 334 1.81 21.81 20.54
N ALA A 335 0.86 21.86 21.47
CA ALA A 335 0.14 20.73 22.04
C ALA A 335 0.97 19.72 22.84
N LEU A 336 2.29 19.89 23.01
CA LEU A 336 3.12 18.92 23.75
C LEU A 336 2.69 18.77 25.21
N ASP A 337 2.11 19.83 25.78
CA ASP A 337 1.58 19.83 27.14
C ASP A 337 0.11 19.41 27.25
N THR A 338 -0.62 19.36 26.13
CA THR A 338 -2.07 19.11 26.12
C THR A 338 -2.48 17.84 25.38
N LEU A 339 -1.60 17.26 24.56
CA LEU A 339 -1.78 15.97 23.93
C LEU A 339 -1.81 14.86 24.99
N TYR A 340 -2.36 13.70 24.63
CA TYR A 340 -2.38 12.52 25.49
C TYR A 340 -1.91 11.31 24.69
N TYR A 341 -0.61 11.04 24.75
CA TYR A 341 0.02 9.87 24.14
C TYR A 341 0.46 8.91 25.22
N ALA A 342 0.17 7.63 25.05
CA ALA A 342 0.52 6.63 26.06
C ALA A 342 1.00 5.32 25.45
N GLU A 343 1.94 4.67 26.14
CA GLU A 343 2.41 3.32 25.86
C GLU A 343 2.19 2.45 27.11
N TYR A 344 1.53 1.30 26.97
CA TYR A 344 1.23 0.37 28.07
C TYR A 344 1.63 -1.05 27.72
N LEU A 345 2.55 -1.63 28.50
CA LEU A 345 3.02 -3.02 28.40
C LEU A 345 3.36 -3.49 26.96
N ASN A 346 3.87 -2.58 26.14
CA ASN A 346 4.46 -2.93 24.84
C ASN A 346 5.65 -3.88 25.08
N THR A 347 5.87 -4.83 24.18
CA THR A 347 6.99 -5.78 24.26
C THR A 347 7.86 -5.74 23.00
N GLY A 348 9.10 -6.22 23.11
CA GLY A 348 10.08 -6.22 22.03
C GLY A 348 11.11 -5.09 22.13
N ALA A 349 12.16 -5.15 21.30
CA ALA A 349 13.31 -4.25 21.40
C ALA A 349 12.98 -2.75 21.27
N GLY A 350 11.90 -2.40 20.54
CA GLY A 350 11.41 -1.02 20.36
C GLY A 350 10.44 -0.53 21.41
N ALA A 351 9.98 -1.41 22.30
CA ALA A 351 9.06 -1.05 23.37
C ALA A 351 9.75 -0.37 24.57
N GLY A 352 11.08 -0.26 24.54
CA GLY A 352 11.83 0.46 25.56
C GLY A 352 11.40 1.93 25.59
N VAL A 353 10.73 2.33 26.68
CA VAL A 353 10.26 3.72 26.87
C VAL A 353 11.34 4.65 27.44
N ALA A 354 12.50 4.11 27.83
CA ALA A 354 13.55 4.86 28.54
C ALA A 354 14.09 6.08 27.76
N ASN A 355 14.07 6.01 26.42
CA ASN A 355 14.57 7.06 25.54
C ASN A 355 13.44 7.82 24.84
N ARG A 356 12.20 7.75 25.34
CA ARG A 356 11.07 8.48 24.76
C ARG A 356 11.13 9.97 25.07
N VAL A 357 10.37 10.71 24.29
CA VAL A 357 10.13 12.15 24.48
C VAL A 357 9.68 12.43 25.92
N LYS A 358 10.07 13.60 26.44
CA LYS A 358 9.76 14.03 27.82
C LYS A 358 8.58 15.00 27.89
N TRP A 359 7.72 15.00 26.88
CA TRP A 359 6.58 15.91 26.82
C TRP A 359 5.61 15.60 27.96
N THR A 360 5.00 16.63 28.54
CA THR A 360 4.03 16.47 29.63
C THR A 360 2.85 15.56 29.22
N GLY A 361 2.43 15.64 27.95
CA GLY A 361 1.37 14.80 27.39
C GLY A 361 1.75 13.35 27.05
N TYR A 362 3.02 12.95 27.20
CA TYR A 362 3.44 11.56 27.00
C TYR A 362 3.43 10.78 28.33
N HIS A 363 2.88 9.57 28.29
CA HIS A 363 2.70 8.74 29.46
C HIS A 363 3.15 7.29 29.21
N ALA A 364 4.18 6.85 29.93
CA ALA A 364 4.56 5.44 29.99
C ALA A 364 3.78 4.76 31.13
N PHE A 365 2.76 3.97 30.78
CA PHE A 365 1.92 3.27 31.75
C PHE A 365 2.45 1.88 32.07
N ASN A 366 2.26 1.49 33.32
CA ASN A 366 2.64 0.17 33.84
C ASN A 366 1.52 -0.50 34.62
N ASP A 367 0.39 0.18 34.87
CA ASP A 367 -0.79 -0.36 35.53
C ASP A 367 -2.01 -0.37 34.58
N SER A 368 -2.70 -1.51 34.56
CA SER A 368 -3.96 -1.71 33.82
C SER A 368 -5.05 -0.70 34.18
N SER A 369 -5.04 -0.17 35.42
CA SER A 369 -5.99 0.85 35.85
C SER A 369 -5.89 2.13 35.01
N GLN A 370 -4.66 2.49 34.58
CA GLN A 370 -4.36 3.69 33.78
C GLN A 370 -4.89 3.60 32.35
N VAL A 371 -5.12 2.38 31.85
CA VAL A 371 -5.63 2.13 30.48
C VAL A 371 -7.06 1.62 30.43
N SER A 372 -7.70 1.39 31.59
CA SER A 372 -9.06 0.84 31.70
C SER A 372 -10.10 1.62 30.90
N ASN A 373 -10.01 2.95 30.88
CA ASN A 373 -10.91 3.84 30.15
C ASN A 373 -10.78 3.71 28.62
N PHE A 374 -9.69 3.14 28.11
CA PHE A 374 -9.45 2.93 26.67
C PHE A 374 -9.88 1.52 26.21
N THR A 375 -10.49 0.72 27.08
CA THR A 375 -11.03 -0.60 26.73
C THR A 375 -12.38 -0.49 26.01
N VAL A 376 -12.77 -1.54 25.28
CA VAL A 376 -14.05 -1.60 24.56
C VAL A 376 -15.25 -1.36 25.49
N ALA A 377 -15.21 -1.92 26.71
CA ALA A 377 -16.29 -1.77 27.68
C ALA A 377 -16.47 -0.32 28.16
N GLN A 378 -15.38 0.45 28.28
CA GLN A 378 -15.42 1.78 28.88
C GLN A 378 -15.43 2.90 27.82
N PHE A 379 -14.63 2.78 26.77
CA PHE A 379 -14.45 3.85 25.79
C PHE A 379 -15.64 4.01 24.85
N ILE A 380 -16.22 2.88 24.43
CA ILE A 380 -17.33 2.85 23.47
C ILE A 380 -18.58 2.15 24.03
N GLU A 381 -18.59 1.88 25.33
CA GLU A 381 -19.69 1.18 26.02
C GLU A 381 -20.10 -0.12 25.32
N GLY A 382 -19.12 -0.85 24.77
CA GLY A 382 -19.36 -1.93 23.81
C GLY A 382 -20.27 -3.05 24.32
N ASN A 383 -20.34 -3.25 25.64
CA ASN A 383 -21.23 -4.23 26.27
C ASN A 383 -22.73 -3.95 26.05
N LEU A 384 -23.10 -2.71 25.75
CA LEU A 384 -24.49 -2.32 25.55
C LEU A 384 -25.03 -2.69 24.16
N TRP A 385 -24.16 -2.82 23.16
CA TRP A 385 -24.59 -2.89 21.77
C TRP A 385 -23.84 -3.92 20.91
N LEU A 386 -22.61 -4.31 21.24
CA LEU A 386 -21.88 -5.34 20.48
C LEU A 386 -22.51 -6.75 20.60
N PRO A 387 -23.12 -7.18 21.73
CA PRO A 387 -23.72 -8.51 21.79
C PRO A 387 -24.86 -8.73 20.78
N SER A 388 -25.61 -7.68 20.42
CA SER A 388 -26.74 -7.78 19.48
C SER A 388 -26.30 -7.85 18.02
N THR A 389 -25.04 -7.50 17.71
CA THR A 389 -24.49 -7.61 16.35
C THR A 389 -24.00 -9.01 16.03
N GLY A 390 -23.77 -9.85 17.05
CA GLY A 390 -23.18 -11.18 16.90
C GLY A 390 -21.65 -11.19 16.76
N VAL A 391 -21.01 -10.02 16.80
CA VAL A 391 -19.55 -9.88 16.73
C VAL A 391 -18.91 -10.28 18.06
N THR A 392 -17.91 -11.16 18.02
CA THR A 392 -17.13 -11.53 19.20
C THR A 392 -16.13 -10.41 19.53
N TYR A 393 -16.11 -9.94 20.78
CA TYR A 393 -15.21 -8.87 21.22
C TYR A 393 -14.61 -9.18 22.60
N THR A 394 -13.46 -8.56 22.90
CA THR A 394 -12.86 -8.58 24.23
C THR A 394 -13.16 -7.25 24.92
N ALA A 395 -13.93 -7.31 26.00
CA ALA A 395 -14.45 -6.11 26.67
C ALA A 395 -13.36 -5.31 27.43
N ALA A 396 -12.36 -6.00 28.00
CA ALA A 396 -11.29 -5.41 28.80
C ALA A 396 -10.01 -6.27 28.75
N PHE A 397 -8.90 -5.76 29.27
CA PHE A 397 -7.65 -6.52 29.41
C PHE A 397 -7.89 -7.79 30.25
N LYS A 398 -7.31 -8.92 29.83
CA LYS A 398 -7.33 -10.14 30.63
C LYS A 398 -6.41 -9.93 31.83
N ALA A 399 -6.95 -10.16 33.02
CA ALA A 399 -6.18 -10.15 34.28
C ALA A 399 -5.12 -11.24 34.31
#